data_AF-A0A7S4PJS3-F1
#
_entry.id   AF-A0A7S4PJS3-F1
#
_cell.length_a   1.000
_cell.length_b   1.000
_cell.length_c   1.000
_cell.angle_alpha   90.00
_cell.angle_beta   90.00
_cell.angle_gamma   90.00
#
_symmetry.space_group_name_H-M   'P 1'
#
loop_
_entity.id
_entity.type
_entity.pdbx_description
1 polymer ?
#
loop_
_entity_poly.entity_id
_entity_poly.type
_entity_poly.pdbx_seq_one_letter_code
_entity_poly.pdbx_strand_id
1 'polypeptide(L)'
;HGAAVEEQPAVGARAILQVFRSMQKMPGEIRVGHTFTMGRDKGCSVPLDWDGVSRHHLTIQALESPDEAIRWFILSHGTNGTFVNGKKIADSSQCALKDGDVIGLGKGRIVKVDGRIEEKELLYQFVFRNPFENNSSYVPPQNGRVYTTPASSQDDDKGEINFPCK
;
A
#
# COMPACT_ATOMS: atom_id res chain seq x y z
N HIS A 1 -22.19 -8.80 21.92
CA HIS A 1 -21.89 -7.51 21.28
C HIS A 1 -20.38 -7.30 21.34
N GLY A 2 -19.65 -7.88 20.40
CA GLY A 2 -18.20 -7.69 20.29
C GLY A 2 -17.94 -6.40 19.53
N ALA A 3 -17.39 -5.40 20.21
CA ALA A 3 -16.91 -4.19 19.55
C ALA A 3 -15.82 -4.61 18.56
N ALA A 4 -16.01 -4.27 17.29
CA ALA A 4 -14.94 -4.33 16.31
C ALA A 4 -13.84 -3.40 16.82
N VAL A 5 -12.73 -3.99 17.24
CA VAL A 5 -11.52 -3.24 17.56
C VAL A 5 -11.10 -2.64 16.23
N GLU A 6 -11.41 -1.36 16.05
CA GLU A 6 -10.87 -0.57 14.95
C GLU A 6 -9.38 -0.42 15.27
N GLU A 7 -8.60 -1.43 14.88
CA GLU A 7 -7.14 -1.40 14.94
C GLU A 7 -6.72 -0.15 14.18
N GLN A 8 -6.40 0.90 14.94
CA GLN A 8 -5.83 2.10 14.38
C GLN A 8 -4.54 1.66 13.70
N PRO A 9 -4.43 1.81 12.36
CA PRO A 9 -3.25 1.34 11.66
C PRO A 9 -2.04 2.05 12.27
N ALA A 10 -0.99 1.28 12.58
CA ALA A 10 0.28 1.82 13.03
C ALA A 10 0.66 3.03 12.16
N VAL A 11 1.16 4.10 12.78
CA VAL A 11 1.26 5.46 12.19
C VAL A 11 1.96 5.50 10.81
N GLY A 12 2.77 4.48 10.47
CA GLY A 12 3.43 4.32 9.17
C GLY A 12 2.69 3.50 8.09
N ALA A 13 1.59 2.82 8.40
CA ALA A 13 0.81 2.03 7.44
C ALA A 13 -0.32 2.88 6.80
N ARG A 14 0.03 4.10 6.36
CA ARG A 14 -0.92 5.01 5.71
C ARG A 14 -0.37 5.44 4.35
N ALA A 15 -1.13 5.16 3.30
CA ALA A 15 -0.86 5.61 1.94
C ALA A 15 -2.08 6.31 1.34
N ILE A 16 -1.91 6.88 0.16
CA ILE A 16 -2.97 7.56 -0.58
C ILE A 16 -3.05 6.95 -1.98
N LEU A 17 -4.26 6.68 -2.45
CA LEU A 17 -4.54 6.47 -3.87
C LEU A 17 -5.12 7.75 -4.44
N GLN A 18 -4.34 8.43 -5.27
CA GLN A 18 -4.83 9.57 -6.03
C GLN A 18 -5.57 9.06 -7.26
N VAL A 19 -6.84 9.42 -7.40
CA VAL A 19 -7.68 8.97 -8.51
C VAL A 19 -7.29 9.74 -9.77
N PHE A 20 -6.70 9.04 -10.73
CA PHE A 20 -6.26 9.62 -12.00
C PHE A 20 -7.32 9.46 -13.10
N ARG A 21 -7.98 8.29 -13.14
CA ARG A 21 -9.08 8.00 -14.06
C ARG A 21 -10.11 7.11 -13.36
N SER A 22 -11.39 7.42 -13.54
CA SER A 22 -12.47 6.57 -13.05
C SER A 22 -13.72 6.75 -13.91
N MET A 23 -14.47 5.66 -14.08
CA MET A 23 -15.78 5.65 -14.76
C MET A 23 -16.94 6.02 -13.82
N GLN A 24 -16.69 6.15 -12.52
CA GLN A 24 -17.68 6.54 -11.52
C GLN A 24 -17.21 7.76 -10.73
N LYS A 25 -18.14 8.50 -10.13
CA LYS A 25 -17.80 9.62 -9.25
C LYS A 25 -17.04 9.09 -8.02
N MET A 26 -15.83 9.58 -7.82
CA MET A 26 -14.94 9.22 -6.72
C MET A 26 -14.30 10.47 -6.12
N PRO A 27 -13.88 10.45 -4.85
CA PRO A 27 -13.01 11.48 -4.31
C PRO A 27 -11.68 11.49 -5.08
N GLY A 28 -11.02 12.64 -5.20
CA GLY A 28 -9.72 12.75 -5.89
C GLY A 28 -8.59 11.99 -5.20
N GLU A 29 -8.74 11.72 -3.89
CA GLU A 29 -7.78 10.99 -3.07
C GLU A 29 -8.52 10.03 -2.14
N ILE A 30 -7.96 8.84 -1.95
CA ILE A 30 -8.51 7.80 -1.09
C ILE A 30 -7.42 7.36 -0.11
N ARG A 31 -7.72 7.37 1.19
CA ARG A 31 -6.80 6.91 2.22
C ARG A 31 -6.74 5.38 2.25
N VAL A 32 -5.52 4.86 2.27
CA VAL A 32 -5.20 3.43 2.33
C VAL A 32 -4.62 3.13 3.71
N GLY A 33 -5.23 2.18 4.41
CA GLY A 33 -4.72 1.65 5.69
C GLY A 33 -3.87 0.40 5.48
N HIS A 34 -3.67 -0.38 6.54
CA HIS A 34 -2.83 -1.58 6.54
C HIS A 34 -3.29 -2.64 5.50
N THR A 35 -4.59 -2.86 5.41
CA THR A 35 -5.20 -3.74 4.41
C THR A 35 -6.30 -2.96 3.71
N PHE A 36 -6.26 -2.93 2.39
CA PHE A 36 -7.18 -2.14 1.59
C PHE A 36 -7.61 -2.93 0.35
N THR A 37 -8.92 -3.07 0.16
CA THR A 37 -9.46 -3.91 -0.91
C THR A 37 -10.21 -3.08 -1.93
N MET A 38 -10.05 -3.44 -3.21
CA MET A 38 -10.82 -2.85 -4.30
C MET A 38 -11.48 -3.95 -5.12
N GLY A 39 -12.75 -3.75 -5.46
CA GLY A 39 -13.52 -4.77 -6.14
C GLY A 39 -14.96 -4.35 -6.36
N ARG A 40 -15.73 -5.17 -7.08
CA ARG A 40 -17.15 -4.89 -7.35
C ARG A 40 -18.05 -5.08 -6.14
N ASP A 41 -17.58 -5.81 -5.14
CA ASP A 41 -18.32 -6.01 -3.91
C ASP A 41 -18.42 -4.70 -3.12
N LYS A 42 -19.61 -4.44 -2.56
CA LYS A 42 -19.84 -3.28 -1.68
C LYS A 42 -19.12 -3.40 -0.34
N GLY A 43 -18.68 -4.61 0.02
CA GLY A 43 -17.83 -4.85 1.19
C GLY A 43 -16.36 -4.45 1.03
N CYS A 44 -15.92 -4.07 -0.18
CA CYS A 44 -14.55 -3.59 -0.39
C CYS A 44 -14.33 -2.19 0.19
N SER A 45 -13.08 -1.86 0.53
CA SER A 45 -12.69 -0.51 0.95
C SER A 45 -13.06 0.53 -0.11
N VAL A 46 -12.90 0.18 -1.39
CA VAL A 46 -13.44 0.93 -2.52
C VAL A 46 -14.25 0.01 -3.44
N PRO A 47 -15.58 0.16 -3.45
CA PRO A 47 -16.42 -0.55 -4.41
C PRO A 47 -16.32 0.09 -5.80
N LEU A 48 -16.08 -0.75 -6.80
CA LEU A 48 -15.96 -0.39 -8.20
C LEU A 48 -17.17 -0.95 -8.96
N ASP A 49 -18.08 -0.08 -9.39
CA ASP A 49 -19.32 -0.50 -10.02
C ASP A 49 -19.11 -0.82 -11.51
N TRP A 50 -18.52 -1.99 -11.78
CA TRP A 50 -18.29 -2.44 -13.14
C TRP A 50 -18.16 -3.97 -13.25
N ASP A 51 -18.86 -4.58 -14.21
CA ASP A 51 -18.89 -6.04 -14.41
C ASP A 51 -17.53 -6.66 -14.74
N GLY A 52 -16.59 -5.88 -15.27
CA GLY A 52 -15.22 -6.35 -15.52
C GLY A 52 -14.33 -6.34 -14.27
N VAL A 53 -14.82 -5.88 -13.12
CA VAL A 53 -14.13 -6.00 -11.83
C VAL A 53 -14.69 -7.20 -11.05
N SER A 54 -13.82 -8.13 -10.63
CA SER A 54 -14.18 -9.20 -9.70
C SER A 54 -14.66 -8.65 -8.35
N ARG A 55 -15.47 -9.42 -7.63
CA ARG A 55 -16.01 -9.02 -6.31
C ARG A 55 -14.93 -8.47 -5.39
N HIS A 56 -13.84 -9.21 -5.20
CA HIS A 56 -12.59 -8.73 -4.61
C HIS A 56 -11.54 -8.83 -5.71
N HIS A 57 -11.17 -7.71 -6.33
CA HIS A 57 -10.30 -7.71 -7.52
C HIS A 57 -8.84 -7.61 -7.15
N LEU A 58 -8.52 -6.77 -6.17
CA LEU A 58 -7.17 -6.62 -5.67
C LEU A 58 -7.19 -6.27 -4.19
N THR A 59 -6.04 -6.54 -3.56
CA THR A 59 -5.74 -6.15 -2.20
C THR A 59 -4.42 -5.39 -2.20
N ILE A 60 -4.39 -4.23 -1.55
CA ILE A 60 -3.17 -3.52 -1.19
C ILE A 60 -2.92 -3.81 0.29
N GLN A 61 -1.70 -4.20 0.61
CA GLN A 61 -1.29 -4.55 1.96
C GLN A 61 0.03 -3.88 2.32
N ALA A 62 0.06 -3.28 3.51
CA ALA A 62 1.28 -2.89 4.19
C ALA A 62 1.82 -4.11 4.95
N LEU A 63 3.10 -4.41 4.80
CA LEU A 63 3.80 -5.44 5.55
C LEU A 63 5.02 -4.82 6.23
N GLU A 64 5.19 -5.13 7.52
CA GLU A 64 6.43 -4.83 8.24
C GLU A 64 7.55 -5.72 7.72
N SER A 65 8.68 -5.12 7.36
CA SER A 65 9.90 -5.84 7.04
C SER A 65 10.83 -5.98 8.26
N PRO A 66 11.82 -6.89 8.23
CA PRO A 66 12.70 -7.15 9.37
C PRO A 66 13.54 -5.95 9.83
N ASP A 67 13.66 -4.92 8.99
CA ASP A 67 14.26 -3.61 9.25
C ASP A 67 13.26 -2.61 9.88
N GLU A 68 12.11 -3.09 10.37
CA GLU A 68 10.99 -2.31 10.91
C GLU A 68 10.34 -1.33 9.91
N ALA A 69 10.74 -1.34 8.64
CA ALA A 69 10.15 -0.51 7.61
C ALA A 69 8.79 -1.07 7.14
N ILE A 70 7.88 -0.19 6.74
CA ILE A 70 6.61 -0.59 6.11
C ILE A 70 6.81 -0.67 4.60
N ARG A 71 6.54 -1.84 4.03
CA ARG A 71 6.56 -2.08 2.57
C ARG A 71 5.16 -2.35 2.06
N TRP A 72 4.85 -1.76 0.92
CA TRP A 72 3.53 -1.88 0.31
C TRP A 72 3.55 -2.90 -0.81
N PHE A 73 2.48 -3.68 -0.87
CA PHE A 73 2.31 -4.70 -1.88
C PHE A 73 0.90 -4.70 -2.43
N ILE A 74 0.77 -5.09 -3.68
CA ILE A 74 -0.50 -5.33 -4.36
C ILE A 74 -0.62 -6.80 -4.74
N LEU A 75 -1.78 -7.38 -4.47
CA LEU A 75 -2.14 -8.74 -4.84
C LEU A 75 -3.32 -8.68 -5.81
N SER A 76 -3.18 -9.30 -6.99
CA SER A 76 -4.29 -9.43 -7.95
C SER A 76 -5.07 -10.70 -7.70
N HIS A 77 -6.39 -10.55 -7.59
CA HIS A 77 -7.38 -11.63 -7.51
C HIS A 77 -8.37 -11.59 -8.69
N GLY A 78 -8.30 -10.54 -9.53
CA GLY A 78 -9.25 -10.30 -10.61
C GLY A 78 -8.93 -11.02 -11.91
N THR A 79 -9.97 -11.47 -12.62
CA THR A 79 -9.83 -12.24 -13.88
C THR A 79 -9.30 -11.39 -15.04
N ASN A 80 -9.69 -10.11 -15.10
CA ASN A 80 -9.22 -9.20 -16.16
C ASN A 80 -7.81 -8.63 -15.90
N GLY A 81 -7.25 -8.93 -14.72
CA GLY A 81 -5.91 -8.54 -14.35
C GLY A 81 -5.81 -7.15 -13.73
N THR A 82 -4.81 -7.01 -12.85
CA THR A 82 -4.38 -5.74 -12.29
C THR A 82 -3.11 -5.29 -13.00
N PHE A 83 -2.97 -3.99 -13.25
CA PHE A 83 -1.82 -3.43 -13.95
C PHE A 83 -1.07 -2.48 -13.02
N VAL A 84 0.26 -2.56 -13.00
CA VAL A 84 1.13 -1.60 -12.31
C VAL A 84 2.09 -1.02 -13.33
N ASN A 85 2.13 0.30 -13.46
CA ASN A 85 2.90 1.02 -14.47
C ASN A 85 2.66 0.48 -15.89
N GLY A 86 1.40 0.17 -16.20
CA GLY A 86 0.97 -0.38 -17.50
C GLY A 86 1.33 -1.84 -17.76
N LYS A 87 2.02 -2.51 -16.83
CA LYS A 87 2.37 -3.94 -16.91
C LYS A 87 1.38 -4.77 -16.10
N LYS A 88 0.82 -5.82 -16.69
CA LYS A 88 -0.09 -6.73 -15.96
C LYS A 88 0.73 -7.48 -14.90
N ILE A 89 0.29 -7.45 -13.65
CA ILE A 89 0.87 -8.31 -12.61
C ILE A 89 0.36 -9.73 -12.83
N ALA A 90 1.23 -10.71 -12.65
CA ALA A 90 0.84 -12.11 -12.83
C ALA A 90 -0.29 -12.47 -11.86
N ASP A 91 -1.25 -13.26 -12.34
CA ASP A 91 -2.43 -13.62 -11.55
C ASP A 91 -1.96 -14.36 -10.27
N SER A 92 -2.57 -14.04 -9.13
CA SER A 92 -2.17 -14.56 -7.80
C SER A 92 -0.73 -14.22 -7.36
N SER A 93 -0.06 -13.27 -8.02
CA SER A 93 1.27 -12.79 -7.60
C SER A 93 1.18 -11.50 -6.79
N GLN A 94 2.13 -11.37 -5.86
CA GLN A 94 2.36 -10.16 -5.09
C GLN A 94 3.36 -9.27 -5.83
N CYS A 95 3.06 -7.98 -5.97
CA CYS A 95 3.96 -7.00 -6.56
C CYS A 95 4.23 -5.88 -5.54
N ALA A 96 5.48 -5.49 -5.35
CA ALA A 96 5.82 -4.36 -4.48
C ALA A 96 5.36 -3.05 -5.13
N LEU A 97 4.77 -2.17 -4.33
CA LEU A 97 4.36 -0.82 -4.72
C LEU A 97 5.33 0.21 -4.15
N LYS A 98 5.59 1.25 -4.94
CA LYS A 98 6.39 2.43 -4.57
C LYS A 98 5.63 3.71 -4.83
N ASP A 99 5.98 4.77 -4.13
CA ASP A 99 5.48 6.12 -4.35
C ASP A 99 5.59 6.51 -5.83
N GLY A 100 4.47 6.93 -6.41
CA GLY A 100 4.34 7.29 -7.82
C GLY A 100 3.88 6.15 -8.74
N ASP A 101 3.79 4.91 -8.26
CA ASP A 101 3.33 3.79 -9.09
C ASP A 101 1.88 3.97 -9.55
N VAL A 102 1.63 3.72 -10.84
CA VAL A 102 0.29 3.83 -11.42
C VAL A 102 -0.38 2.46 -11.41
N ILE A 103 -1.44 2.32 -10.62
CA ILE A 103 -2.29 1.13 -10.55
C ILE A 103 -3.44 1.28 -11.53
N GLY A 104 -3.65 0.29 -12.39
CA GLY A 104 -4.71 0.25 -13.39
C GLY A 104 -5.59 -0.99 -13.25
N LEU A 105 -6.89 -0.79 -13.45
CA LEU A 105 -7.90 -1.83 -13.54
C LEU A 105 -8.70 -1.64 -14.83
N GLY A 106 -8.94 -2.72 -15.57
CA GLY A 106 -9.66 -2.63 -16.82
C GLY A 106 -9.72 -3.92 -17.62
N LYS A 107 -10.27 -3.84 -18.82
CA LYS A 107 -10.30 -4.94 -19.79
C LYS A 107 -9.08 -4.74 -20.69
N GLY A 108 -8.06 -5.56 -20.46
CA GLY A 108 -6.96 -5.74 -21.40
C GLY A 108 -6.81 -7.22 -21.66
N ARG A 109 -7.35 -7.72 -22.77
CA ARG A 109 -6.92 -9.02 -23.28
C ARG A 109 -5.55 -8.81 -23.92
N ILE A 110 -4.54 -9.49 -23.40
CA ILE A 110 -3.30 -9.74 -24.12
C ILE A 110 -3.65 -10.71 -25.26
N VAL A 111 -4.07 -10.19 -26.42
CA VAL A 111 -4.30 -11.02 -27.61
C VAL A 111 -3.03 -10.99 -28.44
N LYS A 112 -2.09 -11.88 -28.14
CA LYS A 112 -0.94 -12.11 -29.03
C LYS A 112 -1.39 -13.04 -30.16
N VAL A 113 -1.95 -12.46 -31.22
CA VAL A 113 -2.16 -13.16 -32.51
C VAL A 113 -1.59 -12.24 -33.59
N ASP A 114 -0.48 -12.66 -34.19
CA ASP A 114 0.17 -12.04 -35.36
C ASP A 114 0.51 -10.54 -35.27
N GLY A 115 1.06 -10.10 -34.12
CA GLY A 115 1.83 -8.85 -34.06
C GLY A 115 1.03 -7.55 -34.07
N ARG A 116 -0.28 -7.56 -33.77
CA ARG A 116 -1.09 -6.35 -33.60
C ARG A 116 -1.27 -5.93 -32.14
N ILE A 117 -1.37 -4.61 -31.96
CA ILE A 117 -1.30 -3.84 -30.71
C ILE A 117 -2.45 -4.20 -29.76
N GLU A 118 -2.13 -4.31 -28.47
CA GLU A 118 -3.10 -4.41 -27.38
C GLU A 118 -3.67 -3.03 -27.03
N GLU A 119 -4.94 -2.81 -27.37
CA GLU A 119 -5.70 -1.69 -26.81
C GLU A 119 -6.09 -2.06 -25.37
N LYS A 120 -5.43 -1.42 -24.40
CA LYS A 120 -5.73 -1.60 -22.97
C LYS A 120 -6.80 -0.59 -22.57
N GLU A 121 -8.03 -1.05 -22.40
CA GLU A 121 -9.09 -0.24 -21.80
C GLU A 121 -8.96 -0.25 -20.27
N LEU A 122 -8.03 0.57 -19.76
CA LEU A 122 -7.93 0.86 -18.33
C LEU A 122 -9.02 1.86 -17.95
N LEU A 123 -10.04 1.36 -17.24
CA LEU A 123 -11.21 2.12 -16.82
C LEU A 123 -11.00 2.84 -15.50
N TYR A 124 -10.21 2.25 -14.60
CA TYR A 124 -9.79 2.88 -13.36
C TYR A 124 -8.27 2.96 -13.32
N GLN A 125 -7.75 4.14 -12.97
CA GLN A 125 -6.33 4.36 -12.76
C GLN A 125 -6.13 5.19 -11.50
N PHE A 126 -5.18 4.77 -10.69
CA PHE A 126 -4.81 5.39 -9.43
C PHE A 126 -3.31 5.58 -9.39
N VAL A 127 -2.85 6.69 -8.84
CA VAL A 127 -1.42 6.87 -8.49
C VAL A 127 -1.27 6.52 -7.01
N PHE A 128 -0.43 5.56 -6.72
CA PHE A 128 -0.06 5.21 -5.36
C PHE A 128 0.89 6.26 -4.81
N ARG A 129 0.56 6.82 -3.65
CA ARG A 129 1.35 7.83 -2.96
C ARG A 129 1.69 7.33 -1.56
N ASN A 130 2.97 7.16 -1.29
CA ASN A 130 3.47 6.79 0.03
C ASN A 130 4.22 8.00 0.62
N PRO A 131 3.58 8.81 1.48
CA PRO A 131 4.21 10.00 2.03
C PRO A 131 5.43 9.70 2.93
N PHE A 132 5.62 8.44 3.33
CA PHE A 132 6.72 8.01 4.19
C PHE A 132 7.93 7.44 3.43
N GLU A 133 7.80 7.08 2.15
CA GLU A 133 8.90 6.49 1.37
C GLU A 133 10.00 7.52 1.03
N ASN A 134 9.61 8.78 0.84
CA ASN A 134 10.53 9.86 0.50
C ASN A 134 11.04 10.61 1.74
N ASN A 135 10.59 10.21 2.94
CA ASN A 135 11.09 10.80 4.17
C ASN A 135 12.21 9.89 4.69
N SER A 136 13.45 10.20 4.33
CA SER A 136 14.67 9.66 4.98
C SER A 136 14.71 9.87 6.50
N SER A 137 13.66 10.48 7.08
CA SER A 137 13.44 10.75 8.49
C SER A 137 12.33 9.88 9.12
N TYR A 138 11.66 8.99 8.37
CA TYR A 138 10.75 8.03 9.00
C TYR A 138 11.56 6.91 9.64
N VAL A 139 11.88 7.12 10.91
CA VAL A 139 12.29 6.03 11.81
C VAL A 139 10.98 5.36 12.25
N PRO A 140 10.75 4.07 11.93
CA PRO A 140 9.61 3.35 12.49
C PRO A 140 9.66 3.45 14.02
N PRO A 141 8.51 3.43 14.71
CA PRO A 141 8.49 3.49 16.16
C PRO A 141 9.20 2.25 16.72
N GLN A 142 10.46 2.42 17.11
CA GLN A 142 11.26 1.40 17.76
C GLN A 142 10.60 1.09 19.11
N ASN A 143 9.82 0.02 19.14
CA ASN A 143 9.28 -0.64 20.32
C ASN A 143 8.51 0.25 21.31
N GLY A 144 7.17 0.21 21.25
CA GLY A 144 6.23 0.08 22.39
C GLY A 144 6.56 0.64 23.78
N ARG A 145 7.35 1.70 23.93
CA ARG A 145 7.66 2.34 25.20
C ARG A 145 7.39 3.82 25.07
N VAL A 146 6.32 4.25 25.75
CA VAL A 146 6.02 5.65 26.02
C VAL A 146 7.20 6.22 26.81
N TYR A 147 8.07 6.99 26.16
CA TYR A 147 9.00 7.85 26.86
C TYR A 147 8.29 9.17 27.11
N THR A 148 7.72 9.33 28.30
CA THR A 148 7.57 10.65 28.88
C THR A 148 8.97 11.22 29.04
N THR A 149 9.30 12.23 28.24
CA THR A 149 10.53 13.00 28.41
C THR A 149 10.48 13.68 29.78
N PRO A 150 11.43 13.48 30.71
CA PRO A 150 11.77 14.55 31.62
C PRO A 150 12.65 15.54 30.86
N ALA A 151 12.42 16.82 31.15
CA ALA A 151 13.16 17.92 30.58
C ALA A 151 14.67 17.77 30.79
N SER A 152 15.40 18.32 29.81
CA SER A 152 16.82 18.64 29.82
C SER A 152 17.41 19.01 31.19
N SER A 153 18.52 18.40 31.54
CA SER A 153 19.60 19.06 32.28
C SER A 153 20.93 18.40 31.94
N GLN A 154 21.87 19.23 31.49
CA GLN A 154 23.30 18.95 31.40
C GLN A 154 23.82 18.49 32.76
N ASP A 155 24.81 17.60 32.77
CA ASP A 155 26.04 17.79 33.56
C ASP A 155 27.03 16.64 33.27
N ASP A 156 28.30 17.02 33.29
CA ASP A 156 29.50 16.24 33.00
C ASP A 156 29.73 15.04 33.95
N ASP A 157 30.54 14.07 33.49
CA ASP A 157 31.72 13.53 34.20
C ASP A 157 31.94 12.02 33.99
N LYS A 158 33.21 11.65 34.12
CA LYS A 158 33.95 10.47 33.65
C LYS A 158 33.50 9.13 34.24
N GLY A 159 33.75 8.05 33.49
CA GLY A 159 33.66 6.68 34.02
C GLY A 159 34.10 5.61 33.02
N GLU A 160 35.40 5.33 33.01
CA GLU A 160 36.05 4.21 32.35
C GLU A 160 35.64 2.88 33.02
N ILE A 161 35.10 1.89 32.31
CA ILE A 161 35.10 0.49 32.77
C ILE A 161 35.32 -0.51 31.63
N ASN A 162 36.20 -1.44 31.96
CA ASN A 162 36.86 -2.48 31.19
C ASN A 162 36.02 -3.78 31.23
N PHE A 163 35.98 -4.54 30.13
CA PHE A 163 35.47 -5.93 30.14
C PHE A 163 36.43 -6.86 29.38
N PRO A 164 37.05 -7.85 30.05
CA PRO A 164 37.79 -8.90 29.37
C PRO A 164 36.85 -10.00 28.86
N CYS A 165 36.99 -10.36 27.58
CA CYS A 165 36.35 -11.56 27.01
C CYS A 165 37.14 -12.82 27.39
N LYS A 166 36.42 -13.85 27.87
CA LYS A 166 36.83 -15.26 27.82
C LYS A 166 35.89 -16.00 26.89
#